data_AF-A0A2N2ECH2-F1
#
_entry.id   AF-A0A2N2ECH2-F1
#
_cell.length_a   1.000
_cell.length_b   1.000
_cell.length_c   1.000
_cell.angle_alpha   90.00
_cell.angle_beta   90.00
_cell.angle_gamma   90.00
#
_symmetry.space_group_name_H-M   'P 1'
#
loop_
_entity.id
_entity.type
_entity.pdbx_description
1 polymer ?
#
loop_
_entity_poly.entity_id
_entity_poly.type
_entity_poly.pdbx_seq_one_letter_code
_entity_poly.pdbx_strand_id
1 'polypeptide(L)'
;MIVTIPHYGNSYIGLKVLFDGLGIHYVIPPQSNQTALDIGVFHSPEEICQPFKLMLGNYIQSIEKGADTIIILATNGPCRFGEYANFQQRLLKKAGYDVGFIVLYTQDGKKALFEGIKKIGGHSSYNTFKKMKALLIALKAIILIDDIEAKLRYLSGYEKNQGECKRLLHSCYKDVLVTNSPQKAVSILKNYKNSLKSISLDLSKKPLKIAIIGEIYTISEPFSNKHIEDHLMDYGISISRSLTPSWWLKDSILKPFKLNSFSMHKAAKEYIYTCAGGYTRETVGKALIAHKEGYDGAIQIFPIGCTPEVIAKPILEKISTDKSFPILTLIVDEMTGEEGFMTRVEAFTDMLERRRERCII
;
A
#
# COMPACT_ATOMS: atom_id res chain seq x y z
N MET A 1 27.87 1.12 2.70
CA MET A 1 26.46 1.50 2.63
C MET A 1 25.74 0.56 1.69
N ILE A 2 25.00 -0.37 2.27
CA ILE A 2 24.06 -1.26 1.62
C ILE A 2 22.70 -0.95 2.24
N VAL A 3 21.81 -0.31 1.47
CA VAL A 3 20.56 0.21 2.01
C VAL A 3 19.45 -0.84 1.98
N THR A 4 18.52 -0.75 2.93
CA THR A 4 17.26 -1.49 2.88
C THR A 4 16.08 -0.57 3.17
N ILE A 5 14.91 -1.04 2.79
CA ILE A 5 13.61 -0.40 2.95
C ILE A 5 12.63 -1.46 3.43
N PRO A 6 11.61 -1.12 4.21
CA PRO A 6 10.57 -2.09 4.54
C PRO A 6 9.72 -2.37 3.29
N HIS A 7 8.99 -3.48 3.29
CA HIS A 7 7.88 -3.61 2.36
C HIS A 7 6.77 -2.63 2.73
N TYR A 8 6.15 -2.08 1.69
CA TYR A 8 5.00 -1.19 1.77
C TYR A 8 4.28 -1.31 0.43
N GLY A 9 3.52 -2.40 0.28
CA GLY A 9 2.96 -2.80 -1.01
C GLY A 9 4.03 -2.85 -2.10
N ASN A 10 3.72 -2.32 -3.28
CA ASN A 10 4.61 -2.36 -4.45
C ASN A 10 5.71 -1.28 -4.48
N SER A 11 5.86 -0.46 -3.43
CA SER A 11 6.80 0.67 -3.42
C SER A 11 8.26 0.24 -3.62
N TYR A 12 8.60 -0.99 -3.22
CA TYR A 12 9.92 -1.58 -3.41
C TYR A 12 10.35 -1.62 -4.89
N ILE A 13 9.41 -1.69 -5.84
CA ILE A 13 9.71 -1.68 -7.29
C ILE A 13 10.31 -0.34 -7.71
N GLY A 14 9.69 0.76 -7.30
CA GLY A 14 10.19 2.10 -7.60
C GLY A 14 11.55 2.36 -6.99
N LEU A 15 11.72 1.94 -5.74
CA LEU A 15 12.96 2.13 -4.99
C LEU A 15 14.09 1.25 -5.53
N LYS A 16 13.81 0.00 -5.92
CA LYS A 16 14.74 -0.85 -6.67
C LYS A 16 15.25 -0.15 -7.92
N VAL A 17 14.33 0.33 -8.77
CA VAL A 17 14.63 1.03 -10.02
C VAL A 17 15.45 2.30 -9.76
N LEU A 18 15.16 3.01 -8.66
CA LEU A 18 15.93 4.17 -8.23
C LEU A 18 17.36 3.79 -7.84
N PHE A 19 17.54 2.82 -6.95
CA PHE A 19 18.86 2.42 -6.46
C PHE A 19 19.73 1.80 -7.55
N ASP A 20 19.15 0.96 -8.42
CA ASP A 20 19.80 0.47 -9.65
C ASP A 20 20.29 1.64 -10.52
N GLY A 21 19.45 2.67 -10.69
CA GLY A 21 19.79 3.86 -11.49
C GLY A 21 20.78 4.82 -10.83
N LEU A 22 20.94 4.73 -9.51
CA LEU A 22 21.92 5.49 -8.73
C LEU A 22 23.23 4.72 -8.51
N GLY A 23 23.28 3.43 -8.84
CA GLY A 23 24.42 2.56 -8.53
C GLY A 23 24.64 2.38 -7.02
N ILE A 24 23.57 2.45 -6.23
CA ILE A 24 23.60 2.22 -4.78
C ILE A 24 23.34 0.74 -4.53
N HIS A 25 24.15 0.10 -3.68
CA HIS A 25 23.88 -1.28 -3.26
C HIS A 25 22.72 -1.31 -2.26
N TYR A 26 21.83 -2.29 -2.42
CA TYR A 26 20.66 -2.44 -1.57
C TYR A 26 20.27 -3.91 -1.36
N VAL A 27 19.50 -4.15 -0.30
CA VAL A 27 18.83 -5.42 0.00
C VAL A 27 17.32 -5.15 0.05
N ILE A 28 16.57 -5.84 -0.80
CA ILE A 28 15.11 -5.93 -0.66
C ILE A 28 14.82 -7.07 0.31
N PRO A 29 14.06 -6.86 1.39
CA PRO A 29 13.67 -7.93 2.29
C PRO A 29 12.88 -9.02 1.53
N PRO A 30 12.85 -10.27 2.01
CA PRO A 30 11.84 -11.23 1.56
C PRO A 30 10.44 -10.59 1.62
N GLN A 31 9.55 -10.96 0.70
CA GLN A 31 8.14 -10.56 0.81
C GLN A 31 7.64 -10.88 2.22
N SER A 32 6.87 -9.96 2.81
CA SER A 32 6.39 -10.09 4.18
C SER A 32 5.73 -11.46 4.38
N ASN A 33 6.04 -12.09 5.49
CA ASN A 33 5.67 -13.47 5.80
C ASN A 33 5.59 -13.66 7.32
N GLN A 34 5.16 -14.84 7.74
CA GLN A 34 5.02 -15.17 9.15
C GLN A 34 6.35 -15.00 9.91
N THR A 35 7.48 -15.40 9.33
CA THR A 35 8.79 -15.21 9.97
C THR A 35 9.10 -13.73 10.22
N ALA A 36 8.82 -12.84 9.27
CA ALA A 36 9.00 -11.40 9.49
C ALA A 36 8.08 -10.88 10.61
N LEU A 37 6.83 -11.35 10.66
CA LEU A 37 5.90 -10.98 11.70
C LEU A 37 6.36 -11.47 13.08
N ASP A 38 6.81 -12.72 13.20
CA ASP A 38 7.27 -13.32 14.47
C ASP A 38 8.49 -12.59 15.03
N ILE A 39 9.47 -12.28 14.18
CA ILE A 39 10.63 -11.45 14.54
C ILE A 39 10.15 -10.07 15.04
N GLY A 40 9.21 -9.47 14.31
CA GLY A 40 8.61 -8.20 14.65
C GLY A 40 7.93 -8.21 16.02
N VAL A 41 7.10 -9.22 16.30
CA VAL A 41 6.41 -9.43 17.58
C VAL A 41 7.42 -9.58 18.71
N PHE A 42 8.45 -10.41 18.52
CA PHE A 42 9.45 -10.69 19.55
C PHE A 42 10.20 -9.42 20.01
N HIS A 43 10.53 -8.52 19.08
CA HIS A 43 11.30 -7.32 19.38
C HIS A 43 10.46 -6.07 19.72
N SER A 44 9.14 -6.14 19.59
CA SER A 44 8.26 -4.97 19.72
C SER A 44 7.41 -5.00 20.99
N PRO A 45 6.96 -3.83 21.49
CA PRO A 45 5.87 -3.78 22.46
C PRO A 45 4.60 -4.43 21.90
N GLU A 46 3.85 -5.13 22.74
CA GLU A 46 2.62 -5.82 22.33
C GLU A 46 1.60 -4.89 21.66
N GLU A 47 1.40 -3.71 22.24
CA GLU A 47 0.40 -2.70 21.85
C GLU A 47 0.78 -1.90 20.60
N ILE A 48 1.92 -2.18 19.96
CA ILE A 48 2.29 -1.50 18.72
C ILE A 48 1.60 -2.16 17.53
N CYS A 49 1.05 -1.34 16.63
CA CYS A 49 0.29 -1.86 15.51
C CYS A 49 1.15 -2.73 14.58
N GLN A 50 0.49 -3.71 13.95
CA GLN A 50 1.11 -4.70 13.08
C GLN A 50 2.07 -4.14 12.01
N PRO A 51 1.82 -3.00 11.33
CA PRO A 51 2.76 -2.41 10.39
C PRO A 51 4.16 -2.18 10.99
N PHE A 52 4.24 -1.73 12.24
CA PHE A 52 5.52 -1.52 12.91
C PHE A 52 6.31 -2.83 13.05
N LYS A 53 5.61 -3.90 13.48
CA LYS A 53 6.17 -5.24 13.70
C LYS A 53 6.70 -5.81 12.39
N LEU A 54 5.90 -5.76 11.33
CA LEU A 54 6.29 -6.23 9.99
C LEU A 54 7.50 -5.47 9.44
N MET A 55 7.52 -4.14 9.56
CA MET A 55 8.68 -3.34 9.15
C MET A 55 9.94 -3.74 9.92
N LEU A 56 9.83 -3.93 11.25
CA LEU A 56 10.97 -4.33 12.08
C LEU A 56 11.52 -5.72 11.68
N GLY A 57 10.64 -6.68 11.42
CA GLY A 57 11.03 -8.00 10.93
C GLY A 57 11.69 -7.96 9.56
N ASN A 58 11.15 -7.16 8.63
CA ASN A 58 11.78 -6.92 7.32
C ASN A 58 13.19 -6.34 7.48
N TYR A 59 13.40 -5.39 8.39
CA TYR A 59 14.72 -4.82 8.64
C TYR A 59 15.71 -5.86 9.12
N ILE A 60 15.34 -6.67 10.12
CA ILE A 60 16.22 -7.71 10.66
C ILE A 60 16.60 -8.72 9.57
N GLN A 61 15.64 -9.20 8.79
CA GLN A 61 15.90 -10.10 7.66
C GLN A 61 16.82 -9.48 6.60
N SER A 62 16.74 -8.16 6.38
CA SER A 62 17.65 -7.44 5.48
C SER A 62 19.04 -7.23 6.07
N ILE A 63 19.14 -6.96 7.37
CA ILE A 63 20.42 -6.79 8.08
C ILE A 63 21.21 -8.09 8.06
N GLU A 64 20.54 -9.24 8.28
CA GLU A 64 21.15 -10.58 8.19
C GLU A 64 21.69 -10.89 6.78
N LYS A 65 21.16 -10.22 5.75
CA LYS A 65 21.64 -10.29 4.36
C LYS A 65 22.69 -9.22 4.02
N GLY A 66 23.15 -8.46 5.01
CA GLY A 66 24.24 -7.48 4.88
C GLY A 66 23.79 -6.03 4.69
N ALA A 67 22.51 -5.69 4.88
CA ALA A 67 22.11 -4.29 4.91
C ALA A 67 22.67 -3.56 6.15
N ASP A 68 23.31 -2.42 5.93
CA ASP A 68 23.94 -1.61 6.99
C ASP A 68 23.18 -0.29 7.26
N THR A 69 22.17 0.03 6.45
CA THR A 69 21.43 1.30 6.51
C THR A 69 19.95 1.11 6.17
N ILE A 70 19.05 1.58 7.02
CA ILE A 70 17.60 1.59 6.78
C ILE A 70 17.16 2.97 6.27
N ILE A 71 16.38 2.98 5.19
CA ILE A 71 15.68 4.17 4.70
C ILE A 71 14.20 4.04 5.07
N ILE A 72 13.67 5.00 5.81
CA ILE A 72 12.27 5.03 6.23
C ILE A 72 11.65 6.41 6.00
N LEU A 73 10.41 6.42 5.52
CA LEU A 73 9.59 7.62 5.44
C LEU A 73 9.01 7.91 6.82
N ALA A 74 9.01 9.18 7.23
CA ALA A 74 8.35 9.61 8.47
C ALA A 74 7.39 10.76 8.20
N THR A 75 6.38 10.89 9.07
CA THR A 75 5.34 11.91 8.97
C THR A 75 5.15 12.68 10.27
N ASN A 76 4.91 13.99 10.10
CA ASN A 76 4.50 15.03 11.07
C ASN A 76 3.28 14.80 11.97
N GLY A 77 2.62 13.64 11.85
CA GLY A 77 1.20 13.51 12.16
C GLY A 77 0.90 12.95 13.55
N PRO A 78 -0.35 13.02 14.01
CA PRO A 78 -0.79 12.36 15.26
C PRO A 78 -0.73 10.82 15.18
N CYS A 79 -0.33 10.26 14.03
CA CYS A 79 -0.11 8.83 13.84
C CYS A 79 1.27 8.44 14.41
N ARG A 80 1.33 7.30 15.10
CA ARG A 80 2.57 6.74 15.66
C ARG A 80 3.67 6.53 14.60
N PHE A 81 3.31 6.44 13.31
CA PHE A 81 4.25 6.36 12.19
C PHE A 81 5.33 7.45 12.20
N GLY A 82 5.04 8.65 12.71
CA GLY A 82 6.05 9.71 12.89
C GLY A 82 7.22 9.32 13.79
N GLU A 83 6.99 8.45 14.78
CA GLU A 83 7.97 8.02 15.77
C GLU A 83 8.57 6.63 15.47
N TYR A 84 8.16 5.98 14.38
CA TYR A 84 8.63 4.63 14.05
C TYR A 84 10.14 4.55 13.97
N ALA A 85 10.78 5.48 13.26
CA ALA A 85 12.22 5.48 13.09
C ALA A 85 12.96 5.54 14.43
N ASN A 86 12.53 6.43 15.34
CA ASN A 86 13.12 6.59 16.66
C ASN A 86 12.99 5.31 17.50
N PHE A 87 11.80 4.70 17.49
CA PHE A 87 11.54 3.48 18.25
C PHE A 87 12.29 2.28 17.66
N GLN A 88 12.21 2.06 16.35
CA GLN A 88 12.87 0.94 15.67
C GLN A 88 14.39 1.02 15.80
N GLN A 89 14.99 2.21 15.71
CA GLN A 89 16.42 2.39 15.94
C GLN A 89 16.84 1.96 17.35
N ARG A 90 16.07 2.32 18.38
CA ARG A 90 16.35 1.92 19.77
C ARG A 90 16.19 0.42 19.97
N LEU A 91 15.16 -0.19 19.38
CA LEU A 91 14.91 -1.63 19.49
C LEU A 91 16.00 -2.45 18.78
N LEU A 92 16.40 -2.04 17.58
CA LEU A 92 17.48 -2.69 16.83
C LEU A 92 18.81 -2.60 17.58
N LYS A 93 19.14 -1.42 18.12
CA LYS A 93 20.34 -1.25 18.96
C LYS A 93 20.30 -2.13 20.20
N LYS A 94 19.14 -2.23 20.87
CA LYS A 94 18.95 -3.11 22.04
C LYS A 94 19.11 -4.60 21.67
N ALA A 95 18.68 -4.98 20.46
CA ALA A 95 18.83 -6.33 19.92
C ALA A 95 20.26 -6.62 19.39
N GLY A 96 21.19 -5.67 19.50
CA GLY A 96 22.59 -5.86 19.10
C GLY A 96 22.89 -5.54 17.64
N TYR A 97 21.94 -4.96 16.90
CA TYR A 97 22.16 -4.52 15.52
C TYR A 97 22.69 -3.09 15.48
N ASP A 98 23.86 -2.90 14.87
CA ASP A 98 24.41 -1.58 14.54
C ASP A 98 24.08 -1.23 13.09
N VAL A 99 23.06 -0.40 12.90
CA VAL A 99 22.51 -0.06 11.58
C VAL A 99 22.22 1.43 11.49
N GLY A 100 22.60 2.04 10.37
CA GLY A 100 22.32 3.44 10.09
C GLY A 100 20.84 3.69 9.78
N PHE A 101 20.35 4.90 10.05
CA PHE A 101 19.00 5.33 9.68
C PHE A 101 19.05 6.60 8.82
N ILE A 102 18.38 6.56 7.67
CA ILE A 102 18.08 7.74 6.86
C ILE A 102 16.56 7.94 6.90
N VAL A 103 16.14 8.92 7.70
CA VAL A 103 14.73 9.26 7.88
C VAL A 103 14.35 10.37 6.91
N LEU A 104 13.35 10.11 6.07
CA LEU A 104 12.81 11.05 5.10
C LEU A 104 11.53 11.68 5.67
N TYR A 105 11.67 12.80 6.37
CA TYR A 105 10.55 13.54 6.95
C TYR A 105 9.78 14.29 5.88
N THR A 106 8.55 13.87 5.63
CA THR A 106 7.70 14.45 4.57
C THR A 106 6.91 15.68 5.02
N GLN A 107 6.87 15.97 6.32
CA GLN A 107 6.05 17.04 6.89
C GLN A 107 6.82 18.10 7.71
N ASP A 108 8.10 17.88 8.03
CA ASP A 108 8.95 18.84 8.78
C ASP A 108 9.63 19.90 7.92
N GLY A 109 9.02 20.21 6.78
CA GLY A 109 9.54 21.17 5.82
C GLY A 109 10.58 20.57 4.85
N LYS A 110 10.81 21.31 3.77
CA LYS A 110 11.62 20.86 2.62
C LYS A 110 13.07 20.53 2.98
N LYS A 111 13.59 21.07 4.10
CA LYS A 111 14.99 20.95 4.51
C LYS A 111 15.34 19.53 4.97
N ALA A 112 14.59 18.95 5.92
CA ALA A 112 14.85 17.61 6.45
C ALA A 112 14.72 16.53 5.37
N LEU A 113 13.69 16.64 4.52
CA LEU A 113 13.54 15.79 3.34
C LEU A 113 14.72 15.91 2.38
N PHE A 114 15.14 17.14 2.08
CA PHE A 114 16.26 17.41 1.18
C PHE A 114 17.59 16.88 1.74
N GLU A 115 17.82 16.99 3.05
CA GLU A 115 19.00 16.43 3.70
C GLU A 115 19.04 14.91 3.59
N GLY A 116 17.92 14.22 3.81
CA GLY A 116 17.81 12.78 3.61
C GLY A 116 18.06 12.36 2.16
N ILE A 117 17.46 13.07 1.20
CA ILE A 117 17.71 12.85 -0.25
C ILE A 117 19.18 13.11 -0.60
N LYS A 118 19.79 14.16 -0.05
CA LYS A 118 21.20 14.51 -0.26
C LYS A 118 22.12 13.43 0.32
N LYS A 119 21.80 12.86 1.49
CA LYS A 119 22.53 11.71 2.05
C LYS A 119 22.49 10.53 1.09
N ILE A 120 21.31 10.10 0.65
CA ILE A 120 21.16 9.00 -0.31
C ILE A 120 21.94 9.29 -1.60
N GLY A 121 21.74 10.48 -2.18
CA GLY A 121 22.42 10.89 -3.40
C GLY A 121 23.94 11.05 -3.25
N GLY A 122 24.44 11.37 -2.05
CA GLY A 122 25.87 11.51 -1.76
C GLY A 122 26.64 10.20 -1.89
N HIS A 123 25.98 9.06 -1.69
CA HIS A 123 26.58 7.74 -1.85
C HIS A 123 26.56 7.21 -3.30
N SER A 124 25.95 7.95 -4.22
CA SER A 124 26.01 7.66 -5.65
C SER A 124 27.16 8.45 -6.29
N SER A 125 28.06 7.74 -6.99
CA SER A 125 29.16 8.33 -7.76
C SER A 125 28.71 9.11 -9.01
N TYR A 126 27.43 9.03 -9.37
CA TYR A 126 26.89 9.71 -10.54
C TYR A 126 26.69 11.23 -10.35
N ASN A 127 26.75 11.95 -11.47
CA ASN A 127 26.47 13.39 -11.52
C ASN A 127 24.97 13.70 -11.35
N THR A 128 24.65 14.97 -11.11
CA THR A 128 23.27 15.45 -10.87
C THR A 128 22.31 15.07 -12.00
N PHE A 129 22.75 15.16 -13.27
CA PHE A 129 21.92 14.81 -14.41
C PHE A 129 21.52 13.32 -14.41
N LYS A 130 22.48 12.42 -14.19
CA LYS A 130 22.21 10.98 -14.08
C LYS A 130 21.31 10.67 -12.88
N LYS A 131 21.52 11.31 -11.74
CA LYS A 131 20.67 11.19 -10.54
C LYS A 131 19.22 11.59 -10.83
N MET A 132 19.02 12.74 -11.48
CA MET A 132 17.69 13.20 -11.90
C MET A 132 17.04 12.24 -12.90
N LYS A 133 17.80 11.73 -13.88
CA LYS A 133 17.31 10.72 -14.82
C LYS A 133 16.86 9.45 -14.11
N ALA A 134 17.64 8.95 -13.14
CA ALA A 134 17.28 7.77 -12.34
C ALA A 134 15.98 8.00 -11.57
N LEU A 135 15.82 9.17 -10.94
CA LEU A 135 14.59 9.56 -10.25
C LEU A 135 13.37 9.57 -11.19
N LEU A 136 13.48 10.17 -12.37
CA LEU A 136 12.38 10.22 -13.34
C LEU A 136 11.98 8.81 -13.83
N ILE A 137 12.95 7.92 -14.01
CA ILE A 137 12.69 6.51 -14.39
C ILE A 137 11.99 5.76 -13.26
N ALA A 138 12.43 5.93 -12.02
CA ALA A 138 11.80 5.34 -10.84
C ALA A 138 10.35 5.82 -10.65
N LEU A 139 10.10 7.13 -10.76
CA LEU A 139 8.75 7.70 -10.70
C LEU A 139 7.85 7.12 -11.80
N LYS A 140 8.39 6.96 -13.02
CA LYS A 140 7.67 6.31 -14.11
C LYS A 140 7.37 4.85 -13.83
N ALA A 141 8.28 4.11 -13.20
CA ALA A 141 8.04 2.72 -12.80
C ALA A 141 6.89 2.64 -11.78
N ILE A 142 6.91 3.49 -10.74
CA ILE A 142 5.84 3.54 -9.72
C ILE A 142 4.47 3.84 -10.34
N ILE A 143 4.38 4.83 -11.22
CA ILE A 143 3.13 5.17 -11.91
C ILE A 143 2.63 4.02 -12.79
N LEU A 144 3.55 3.32 -13.47
CA LEU A 144 3.18 2.20 -14.34
C LEU A 144 2.68 1.00 -13.53
N ILE A 145 3.37 0.61 -12.46
CA ILE A 145 2.96 -0.55 -11.66
C ILE A 145 1.62 -0.31 -10.96
N ASP A 146 1.39 0.88 -10.41
CA ASP A 146 0.11 1.23 -9.81
C ASP A 146 -1.04 1.18 -10.83
N ASP A 147 -0.82 1.67 -12.06
CA ASP A 147 -1.81 1.63 -13.14
C ASP A 147 -2.09 0.19 -13.61
N ILE A 148 -1.06 -0.67 -13.66
CA ILE A 148 -1.21 -2.09 -13.99
C ILE A 148 -2.03 -2.80 -12.92
N GLU A 149 -1.66 -2.63 -11.64
CA GLU A 149 -2.37 -3.18 -10.50
C GLU A 149 -3.84 -2.78 -10.47
N ALA A 150 -4.12 -1.48 -10.56
CA ALA A 150 -5.47 -0.96 -10.51
C ALA A 150 -6.34 -1.53 -11.65
N LYS A 151 -5.77 -1.65 -12.86
CA LYS A 151 -6.49 -2.21 -14.01
C LYS A 151 -6.70 -3.70 -13.88
N LEU A 152 -5.70 -4.48 -13.49
CA LEU A 152 -5.85 -5.94 -13.37
C LEU A 152 -6.85 -6.32 -12.27
N ARG A 153 -6.83 -5.62 -11.15
CA ARG A 153 -7.81 -5.77 -10.06
C ARG A 153 -9.23 -5.35 -10.45
N TYR A 154 -9.37 -4.38 -11.34
CA TYR A 154 -10.69 -4.01 -11.86
C TYR A 154 -11.17 -5.02 -12.91
N LEU A 155 -10.28 -5.45 -13.81
CA LEU A 155 -10.58 -6.34 -14.92
C LEU A 155 -10.82 -7.79 -14.50
N SER A 156 -10.37 -8.23 -13.32
CA SER A 156 -10.63 -9.57 -12.79
C SER A 156 -12.12 -9.92 -12.75
N GLY A 157 -12.99 -8.96 -12.47
CA GLY A 157 -14.43 -9.20 -12.52
C GLY A 157 -15.01 -9.45 -13.91
N TYR A 158 -14.26 -9.08 -14.96
CA TYR A 158 -14.66 -9.22 -16.35
C TYR A 158 -13.86 -10.30 -17.08
N GLU A 159 -12.91 -10.96 -16.45
CA GLU A 159 -12.04 -11.91 -17.14
C GLU A 159 -12.84 -13.14 -17.62
N LYS A 160 -12.60 -13.56 -18.87
CA LYS A 160 -13.20 -14.76 -19.43
C LYS A 160 -12.51 -16.02 -18.90
N ASN A 161 -11.19 -15.96 -18.76
CA ASN A 161 -10.37 -17.04 -18.22
C ASN A 161 -10.02 -16.74 -16.76
N GLN A 162 -10.58 -17.50 -15.82
CA GLN A 162 -10.39 -17.26 -14.39
C GLN A 162 -8.90 -17.30 -13.98
N GLY A 163 -8.52 -16.34 -13.14
CA GLY A 163 -7.17 -16.12 -12.65
C GLY A 163 -6.18 -15.51 -13.65
N GLU A 164 -6.61 -15.14 -14.86
CA GLU A 164 -5.71 -14.55 -15.87
C GLU A 164 -5.12 -13.22 -15.39
N CYS A 165 -5.95 -12.33 -14.85
CA CYS A 165 -5.50 -11.03 -14.35
C CYS A 165 -4.52 -11.19 -13.19
N LYS A 166 -4.80 -12.11 -12.26
CA LYS A 166 -3.95 -12.40 -11.10
C LYS A 166 -2.60 -12.97 -11.53
N ARG A 167 -2.59 -13.99 -12.40
CA ARG A 167 -1.34 -14.56 -12.94
C ARG A 167 -0.49 -13.50 -13.64
N LEU A 168 -1.11 -12.62 -14.41
CA LEU A 168 -0.40 -11.56 -15.12
C LEU A 168 0.20 -10.53 -14.14
N LEU A 169 -0.52 -10.17 -13.08
CA LEU A 169 -0.02 -9.27 -12.04
C LEU A 169 1.20 -9.84 -11.31
N HIS A 170 1.11 -11.09 -10.85
CA HIS A 170 2.21 -11.77 -10.17
C HIS A 170 3.44 -11.97 -11.08
N SER A 171 3.22 -12.28 -12.36
CA SER A 171 4.30 -12.38 -13.35
C SER A 171 4.98 -11.02 -13.56
N CYS A 172 4.21 -9.93 -13.57
CA CYS A 172 4.74 -8.57 -13.66
C CYS A 172 5.70 -8.25 -12.52
N TYR A 173 5.32 -8.55 -11.27
CA TYR A 173 6.21 -8.35 -10.11
C TYR A 173 7.50 -9.14 -10.23
N LYS A 174 7.39 -10.43 -10.60
CA LYS A 174 8.54 -11.33 -10.73
C LYS A 174 9.52 -10.85 -11.80
N ASP A 175 9.02 -10.50 -12.99
CA ASP A 175 9.88 -10.11 -14.11
C ASP A 175 10.61 -8.79 -13.86
N VAL A 176 9.95 -7.83 -13.18
CA VAL A 176 10.56 -6.56 -12.80
C VAL A 176 11.63 -6.74 -11.72
N LEU A 177 11.42 -7.68 -10.79
CA LEU A 177 12.40 -7.99 -9.74
C LEU A 177 13.70 -8.62 -10.28
N VAL A 178 13.62 -9.42 -11.34
CA VAL A 178 14.78 -10.13 -11.91
C VAL A 178 15.76 -9.19 -12.64
N THR A 179 15.30 -8.02 -13.10
CA THR A 179 16.17 -7.08 -13.85
C THR A 179 16.87 -6.09 -12.94
N ASN A 180 18.16 -5.85 -13.18
CA ASN A 180 18.94 -4.77 -12.53
C ASN A 180 19.11 -3.53 -13.42
N SER A 181 18.48 -3.50 -14.60
CA SER A 181 18.48 -2.33 -15.49
C SER A 181 17.20 -1.51 -15.28
N PRO A 182 17.31 -0.22 -14.87
CA PRO A 182 16.16 0.66 -14.70
C PRO A 182 15.32 0.85 -15.98
N GLN A 183 15.99 0.96 -17.14
CA GLN A 183 15.29 1.13 -18.41
C GLN A 183 14.58 -0.15 -18.82
N LYS A 184 15.21 -1.32 -18.60
CA LYS A 184 14.57 -2.62 -18.86
C LYS A 184 13.37 -2.83 -17.95
N ALA A 185 13.44 -2.46 -16.67
CA ALA A 185 12.31 -2.52 -15.75
C ALA A 185 11.11 -1.71 -16.26
N VAL A 186 11.32 -0.46 -16.70
CA VAL A 186 10.26 0.35 -17.30
C VAL A 186 9.73 -0.25 -18.62
N SER A 187 10.60 -0.84 -19.44
CA SER A 187 10.17 -1.52 -20.67
C SER A 187 9.31 -2.76 -20.36
N ILE A 188 9.67 -3.55 -19.35
CA ILE A 188 8.85 -4.68 -18.87
C ILE A 188 7.47 -4.18 -18.43
N LEU A 189 7.43 -3.17 -17.55
CA LEU A 189 6.16 -2.57 -17.11
C LEU A 189 5.30 -2.06 -18.28
N LYS A 190 5.91 -1.42 -19.28
CA LYS A 190 5.19 -1.00 -20.49
C LYS A 190 4.65 -2.18 -21.29
N ASN A 191 5.41 -3.27 -21.40
CA ASN A 191 4.97 -4.48 -22.11
C ASN A 191 3.77 -5.11 -21.40
N TYR A 192 3.83 -5.24 -20.07
CA TYR A 192 2.69 -5.68 -19.27
C TYR A 192 1.49 -4.76 -19.46
N LYS A 193 1.66 -3.44 -19.33
CA LYS A 193 0.59 -2.46 -19.60
C LYS A 193 -0.02 -2.59 -21.00
N ASN A 194 0.77 -2.94 -22.02
CA ASN A 194 0.26 -3.20 -23.36
C ASN A 194 -0.49 -4.54 -23.45
N SER A 195 -0.02 -5.59 -22.76
CA SER A 195 -0.68 -6.90 -22.71
C SER A 195 -2.05 -6.89 -22.03
N LEU A 196 -2.36 -5.86 -21.23
CA LEU A 196 -3.72 -5.67 -20.70
C LEU A 196 -4.78 -5.55 -21.81
N LYS A 197 -4.40 -5.11 -23.02
CA LYS A 197 -5.31 -5.00 -24.16
C LYS A 197 -5.67 -6.35 -24.79
N SER A 198 -4.88 -7.39 -24.52
CA SER A 198 -5.11 -8.73 -25.06
C SER A 198 -5.80 -9.68 -24.07
N ILE A 199 -6.11 -9.22 -22.86
CA ILE A 199 -6.86 -10.02 -21.88
C ILE A 199 -8.23 -10.35 -22.47
N SER A 200 -8.62 -11.62 -22.39
CA SER A 200 -9.94 -12.05 -22.83
C SER A 200 -10.99 -11.62 -21.80
N LEU A 201 -11.86 -10.67 -22.18
CA LEU A 201 -12.90 -10.14 -21.30
C LEU A 201 -14.28 -10.57 -21.77
N ASP A 202 -15.14 -10.89 -20.83
CA ASP A 202 -16.58 -11.03 -21.02
C ASP A 202 -17.28 -9.78 -20.46
N LEU A 203 -17.58 -8.84 -21.36
CA LEU A 203 -18.25 -7.59 -21.03
C LEU A 203 -19.75 -7.76 -20.74
N SER A 204 -20.31 -8.95 -20.95
CA SER A 204 -21.69 -9.25 -20.55
C SER A 204 -21.81 -9.50 -19.03
N LYS A 205 -20.70 -9.83 -18.37
CA LYS A 205 -20.64 -9.98 -16.92
C LYS A 205 -20.97 -8.67 -16.22
N LYS A 206 -21.67 -8.80 -15.10
CA LYS A 206 -21.91 -7.73 -14.13
C LYS A 206 -21.23 -8.13 -12.81
N PRO A 207 -19.90 -8.01 -12.70
CA PRO A 207 -19.21 -8.38 -11.46
C PRO A 207 -19.61 -7.46 -10.31
N LEU A 208 -19.49 -7.96 -9.08
CA LEU A 208 -19.50 -7.08 -7.92
C LEU A 208 -18.30 -6.13 -7.99
N LYS A 209 -18.51 -4.89 -7.52
CA LYS A 209 -17.49 -3.87 -7.39
C LYS A 209 -17.29 -3.51 -5.93
N ILE A 210 -16.10 -3.78 -5.40
CA ILE A 210 -15.79 -3.55 -3.98
C ILE A 210 -14.62 -2.57 -3.87
N ALA A 211 -14.79 -1.56 -3.00
CA ALA A 211 -13.71 -0.63 -2.65
C ALA A 211 -12.95 -1.12 -1.42
N ILE A 212 -11.62 -1.21 -1.50
CA ILE A 212 -10.74 -1.45 -0.34
C ILE A 212 -10.32 -0.10 0.23
N ILE A 213 -10.67 0.11 1.50
CA ILE A 213 -10.41 1.34 2.25
C ILE A 213 -9.75 1.00 3.59
N GLY A 214 -9.14 1.99 4.25
CA GLY A 214 -8.61 1.83 5.59
C GLY A 214 -7.17 2.30 5.74
N GLU A 215 -6.44 1.69 6.67
CA GLU A 215 -5.07 2.07 6.98
C GLU A 215 -4.14 1.73 5.81
N ILE A 216 -3.43 2.74 5.32
CA ILE A 216 -2.68 2.70 4.06
C ILE A 216 -1.64 1.57 3.98
N TYR A 217 -0.92 1.24 5.06
CA TYR A 217 0.04 0.13 5.04
C TYR A 217 -0.72 -1.18 4.93
N THR A 218 -1.69 -1.38 5.80
CA THR A 218 -2.45 -2.64 5.93
C THR A 218 -3.22 -2.97 4.66
N ILE A 219 -3.81 -1.98 3.98
CA ILE A 219 -4.49 -2.22 2.70
C ILE A 219 -3.52 -2.40 1.53
N SER A 220 -2.26 -1.96 1.65
CA SER A 220 -1.27 -2.04 0.57
C SER A 220 -0.38 -3.27 0.67
N GLU A 221 -0.09 -3.75 1.88
CA GLU A 221 0.78 -4.88 2.16
C GLU A 221 -0.01 -6.20 2.13
N PRO A 222 0.16 -7.06 1.11
CA PRO A 222 -0.69 -8.25 0.93
C PRO A 222 -0.68 -9.20 2.14
N PHE A 223 0.48 -9.41 2.76
CA PHE A 223 0.56 -10.29 3.93
C PHE A 223 -0.24 -9.76 5.13
N SER A 224 -0.24 -8.43 5.33
CA SER A 224 -0.93 -7.79 6.46
C SER A 224 -2.44 -7.96 6.41
N ASN A 225 -3.01 -8.07 5.21
CA ASN A 225 -4.46 -8.21 4.99
C ASN A 225 -4.88 -9.60 4.47
N LYS A 226 -4.02 -10.62 4.65
CA LYS A 226 -4.28 -11.99 4.22
C LYS A 226 -4.59 -12.10 2.72
N HIS A 227 -3.87 -11.32 1.91
CA HIS A 227 -3.97 -11.33 0.46
C HIS A 227 -5.41 -11.11 -0.07
N ILE A 228 -6.22 -10.31 0.64
CA ILE A 228 -7.65 -10.14 0.34
C ILE A 228 -7.93 -9.76 -1.12
N GLU A 229 -7.10 -8.90 -1.72
CA GLU A 229 -7.28 -8.49 -3.12
C GLU A 229 -7.12 -9.68 -4.08
N ASP A 230 -6.21 -10.61 -3.78
CA ASP A 230 -5.99 -11.81 -4.60
C ASP A 230 -7.16 -12.80 -4.47
N HIS A 231 -7.76 -12.94 -3.29
CA HIS A 231 -8.95 -13.77 -3.09
C HIS A 231 -10.19 -13.19 -3.79
N LEU A 232 -10.40 -11.87 -3.67
CA LEU A 232 -11.48 -11.19 -4.37
C LEU A 232 -11.33 -11.29 -5.90
N MET A 233 -10.09 -11.26 -6.42
CA MET A 233 -9.84 -11.55 -7.83
C MET A 233 -10.24 -12.98 -8.21
N ASP A 234 -9.94 -13.97 -7.35
CA ASP A 234 -10.33 -15.37 -7.58
C ASP A 234 -11.87 -15.55 -7.59
N TYR A 235 -12.60 -14.75 -6.81
CA TYR A 235 -14.07 -14.70 -6.82
C TYR A 235 -14.67 -13.95 -8.02
N GLY A 236 -13.85 -13.41 -8.93
CA GLY A 236 -14.35 -12.63 -10.07
C GLY A 236 -14.96 -11.30 -9.65
N ILE A 237 -14.40 -10.66 -8.63
CA ILE A 237 -14.83 -9.35 -8.14
C ILE A 237 -13.90 -8.27 -8.70
N SER A 238 -14.48 -7.14 -9.11
CA SER A 238 -13.76 -5.93 -9.51
C SER A 238 -13.42 -5.11 -8.28
N ILE A 239 -12.14 -4.79 -8.10
CA ILE A 239 -11.65 -4.15 -6.88
C ILE A 239 -11.09 -2.77 -7.20
N SER A 240 -11.30 -1.82 -6.28
CA SER A 240 -10.64 -0.52 -6.31
C SER A 240 -9.97 -0.21 -5.00
N ARG A 241 -8.68 0.10 -5.06
CA ARG A 241 -7.88 0.61 -3.93
C ARG A 241 -7.21 1.90 -4.36
N SER A 242 -7.39 2.94 -3.56
CA SER A 242 -6.99 4.29 -3.97
C SER A 242 -5.76 4.85 -3.26
N LEU A 243 -5.37 4.30 -2.12
CA LEU A 243 -4.15 4.71 -1.44
C LEU A 243 -3.01 3.82 -1.96
N THR A 244 -2.27 4.34 -2.94
CA THR A 244 -1.16 3.65 -3.60
C THR A 244 0.12 4.50 -3.52
N PRO A 245 1.31 3.94 -3.80
CA PRO A 245 2.54 4.74 -3.75
C PRO A 245 2.58 5.92 -4.72
N SER A 246 2.07 5.80 -5.95
CA SER A 246 1.99 6.93 -6.89
C SER A 246 1.02 8.00 -6.39
N TRP A 247 -0.11 7.60 -5.82
CA TRP A 247 -1.05 8.52 -5.19
C TRP A 247 -0.38 9.25 -4.02
N TRP A 248 0.32 8.53 -3.14
CA TRP A 248 0.99 9.09 -1.97
C TRP A 248 2.09 10.09 -2.36
N LEU A 249 2.86 9.79 -3.41
CA LEU A 249 3.86 10.71 -3.96
C LEU A 249 3.20 11.99 -4.48
N LYS A 250 2.12 11.86 -5.25
CA LYS A 250 1.36 13.01 -5.75
C LYS A 250 0.77 13.83 -4.60
N ASP A 251 0.18 13.16 -3.61
CA ASP A 251 -0.41 13.78 -2.42
C ASP A 251 0.63 14.59 -1.64
N SER A 252 1.81 13.99 -1.42
CA SER A 252 2.94 14.61 -0.74
C SER A 252 3.45 15.87 -1.48
N ILE A 253 3.50 15.85 -2.81
CA ILE A 253 3.90 16.99 -3.64
C ILE A 253 2.85 18.12 -3.59
N LEU A 254 1.56 17.78 -3.53
CA LEU A 254 0.46 18.74 -3.52
C LEU A 254 0.18 19.34 -2.13
N LYS A 255 0.64 18.68 -1.06
CA LYS A 255 0.40 19.07 0.33
C LYS A 255 0.89 20.49 0.69
N PRO A 256 2.09 20.95 0.27
CA PRO A 256 2.51 22.34 0.47
C PRO A 256 1.57 23.39 -0.13
N PHE A 257 0.79 23.01 -1.15
CA PHE A 257 -0.20 23.87 -1.81
C PHE A 257 -1.61 23.71 -1.23
N LYS A 258 -1.80 22.88 -0.19
CA LYS A 258 -3.13 22.52 0.37
C LYS A 258 -4.09 21.91 -0.66
N LEU A 259 -3.56 21.28 -1.71
CA LEU A 259 -4.32 20.60 -2.76
C LEU A 259 -4.28 19.07 -2.65
N ASN A 260 -3.67 18.56 -1.59
CA ASN A 260 -3.59 17.13 -1.33
C ASN A 260 -4.97 16.54 -1.02
N SER A 261 -5.24 15.33 -1.48
CA SER A 261 -6.46 14.56 -1.20
C SER A 261 -7.78 15.31 -1.44
N PHE A 262 -7.77 16.34 -2.31
CA PHE A 262 -8.84 17.31 -2.42
C PHE A 262 -10.23 16.68 -2.65
N SER A 263 -10.32 15.70 -3.56
CA SER A 263 -11.58 15.01 -3.84
C SER A 263 -12.08 14.20 -2.64
N MET A 264 -11.19 13.48 -1.96
CA MET A 264 -11.53 12.69 -0.78
C MET A 264 -11.93 13.59 0.38
N HIS A 265 -11.16 14.64 0.64
CA HIS A 265 -11.46 15.63 1.67
C HIS A 265 -12.76 16.38 1.41
N LYS A 266 -13.07 16.69 0.13
CA LYS A 266 -14.34 17.31 -0.25
C LYS A 266 -15.51 16.36 -0.03
N ALA A 267 -15.37 15.09 -0.38
CA ALA A 267 -16.40 14.08 -0.13
C ALA A 267 -16.61 13.88 1.38
N ALA A 268 -15.53 13.74 2.15
CA ALA A 268 -15.56 13.46 3.59
C ALA A 268 -16.24 14.57 4.41
N LYS A 269 -16.27 15.82 3.93
CA LYS A 269 -16.91 16.96 4.64
C LYS A 269 -18.39 16.75 4.96
N GLU A 270 -19.06 15.83 4.27
CA GLU A 270 -20.45 15.45 4.57
C GLU A 270 -20.58 14.79 5.97
N TYR A 271 -19.52 14.14 6.46
CA TYR A 271 -19.52 13.38 7.71
C TYR A 271 -18.43 13.81 8.70
N ILE A 272 -17.30 14.35 8.23
CA ILE A 272 -16.16 14.73 9.06
C ILE A 272 -15.43 15.96 8.50
N TYR A 273 -15.42 17.04 9.31
CA TYR A 273 -14.73 18.28 8.98
C TYR A 273 -13.26 18.28 9.43
N THR A 274 -12.99 17.73 10.61
CA THR A 274 -11.67 17.78 11.26
C THR A 274 -10.83 16.57 10.91
N CYS A 275 -9.52 16.75 10.74
CA CYS A 275 -8.61 15.61 10.58
C CYS A 275 -8.37 14.95 11.95
N ALA A 276 -8.83 13.71 12.12
CA ALA A 276 -8.54 12.90 13.31
C ALA A 276 -7.15 12.25 13.28
N GLY A 277 -6.31 12.62 12.31
CA GLY A 277 -5.01 12.00 12.08
C GLY A 277 -5.03 10.86 11.08
N GLY A 278 -3.82 10.38 10.74
CA GLY A 278 -3.63 9.30 9.78
C GLY A 278 -4.36 9.58 8.45
N TYR A 279 -5.12 8.57 8.01
CA TYR A 279 -5.88 8.59 6.76
C TYR A 279 -7.40 8.60 6.98
N THR A 280 -7.87 9.00 8.17
CA THR A 280 -9.30 8.96 8.56
C THR A 280 -10.21 9.63 7.51
N ARG A 281 -9.84 10.84 7.06
CA ARG A 281 -10.66 11.63 6.11
C ARG A 281 -10.61 11.02 4.71
N GLU A 282 -9.46 10.48 4.33
CA GLU A 282 -9.24 9.78 3.08
C GLU A 282 -10.09 8.51 3.02
N THR A 283 -10.11 7.71 4.08
CA THR A 283 -10.95 6.51 4.23
C THR A 283 -12.44 6.85 4.11
N VAL A 284 -12.93 7.82 4.89
CA VAL A 284 -14.34 8.26 4.85
C VAL A 284 -14.70 8.83 3.48
N GLY A 285 -13.84 9.69 2.93
CA GLY A 285 -14.03 10.27 1.60
C GLY A 285 -14.07 9.21 0.50
N LYS A 286 -13.28 8.15 0.63
CA LYS A 286 -13.24 7.05 -0.34
C LYS A 286 -14.48 6.19 -0.31
N ALA A 287 -15.03 5.89 0.86
CA ALA A 287 -16.32 5.21 0.95
C ALA A 287 -17.42 5.99 0.20
N LEU A 288 -17.48 7.31 0.39
CA LEU A 288 -18.45 8.18 -0.28
C LEU A 288 -18.23 8.29 -1.79
N ILE A 289 -16.97 8.30 -2.24
CA ILE A 289 -16.65 8.28 -3.67
C ILE A 289 -17.07 6.94 -4.29
N ALA A 290 -16.74 5.81 -3.65
CA ALA A 290 -17.12 4.48 -4.13
C ALA A 290 -18.65 4.34 -4.23
N HIS A 291 -19.39 4.81 -3.24
CA HIS A 291 -20.85 4.87 -3.29
C HIS A 291 -21.35 5.68 -4.51
N LYS A 292 -20.79 6.88 -4.75
CA LYS A 292 -21.16 7.73 -5.90
C LYS A 292 -20.79 7.12 -7.26
N GLU A 293 -19.74 6.32 -7.31
CA GLU A 293 -19.30 5.61 -8.51
C GLU A 293 -20.07 4.29 -8.74
N GLY A 294 -21.04 3.96 -7.88
CA GLY A 294 -21.91 2.79 -8.04
C GLY A 294 -21.22 1.47 -7.68
N TYR A 295 -20.31 1.49 -6.71
CA TYR A 295 -19.77 0.26 -6.12
C TYR A 295 -20.85 -0.42 -5.26
N ASP A 296 -20.78 -1.75 -5.16
CA ASP A 296 -21.75 -2.56 -4.41
C ASP A 296 -21.48 -2.53 -2.90
N GLY A 297 -20.21 -2.33 -2.50
CA GLY A 297 -19.82 -2.21 -1.10
C GLY A 297 -18.37 -1.76 -0.92
N ALA A 298 -17.96 -1.62 0.34
CA ALA A 298 -16.57 -1.37 0.71
C ALA A 298 -16.11 -2.31 1.84
N ILE A 299 -14.80 -2.59 1.87
CA ILE A 299 -14.15 -3.33 2.96
C ILE A 299 -13.12 -2.40 3.57
N GLN A 300 -13.35 -2.01 4.83
CA GLN A 300 -12.40 -1.28 5.66
C GLN A 300 -11.44 -2.27 6.33
N ILE A 301 -10.13 -2.06 6.16
CA ILE A 301 -9.11 -2.90 6.79
C ILE A 301 -8.11 -2.03 7.55
N PHE A 302 -7.84 -2.36 8.81
CA PHE A 302 -6.84 -1.65 9.61
C PHE A 302 -6.31 -2.52 10.74
N PRO A 303 -5.11 -2.23 11.28
CA PRO A 303 -4.52 -3.02 12.33
C PRO A 303 -5.04 -2.60 13.70
N ILE A 304 -5.06 -3.52 14.66
CA ILE A 304 -5.27 -3.17 16.08
C ILE A 304 -4.26 -2.07 16.47
N GLY A 305 -4.75 -1.09 17.24
CA GLY A 305 -3.95 0.08 17.65
C GLY A 305 -3.92 1.23 16.64
N CYS A 306 -4.65 1.16 15.52
CA CYS A 306 -4.80 2.29 14.59
C CYS A 306 -5.94 3.22 15.01
N THR A 307 -5.66 4.19 15.88
CA THR A 307 -6.64 5.17 16.35
C THR A 307 -7.39 5.92 15.23
N PRO A 308 -6.74 6.39 14.15
CA PRO A 308 -7.43 7.03 13.02
C PRO A 308 -8.59 6.19 12.45
N GLU A 309 -8.35 4.90 12.24
CA GLU A 309 -9.32 4.02 11.60
C GLU A 309 -10.41 3.53 12.57
N VAL A 310 -10.09 3.42 13.86
CA VAL A 310 -11.09 3.24 14.92
C VAL A 310 -12.06 4.41 14.96
N ILE A 311 -11.59 5.65 14.73
CA ILE A 311 -12.46 6.83 14.62
C ILE A 311 -13.26 6.82 13.31
N ALA A 312 -12.68 6.34 12.20
CA ALA A 312 -13.38 6.23 10.93
C ALA A 312 -14.55 5.22 10.99
N LYS A 313 -14.40 4.11 11.73
CA LYS A 313 -15.38 3.02 11.80
C LYS A 313 -16.83 3.47 12.10
N PRO A 314 -17.16 4.17 13.20
CA PRO A 314 -18.54 4.60 13.46
C PRO A 314 -19.09 5.57 12.40
N ILE A 315 -18.21 6.34 11.76
CA ILE A 315 -18.61 7.22 10.65
C ILE A 315 -18.99 6.37 9.42
N LEU A 316 -18.23 5.32 9.14
CA LEU A 316 -18.53 4.39 8.05
C LEU A 316 -19.81 3.59 8.33
N GLU A 317 -20.08 3.19 9.57
CA GLU A 317 -21.35 2.56 9.98
C GLU A 317 -22.54 3.50 9.71
N LYS A 318 -22.38 4.79 10.03
CA LYS A 318 -23.38 5.82 9.72
C LYS A 318 -23.56 5.99 8.21
N ILE A 319 -22.48 6.08 7.43
CA ILE A 319 -22.53 6.14 5.96
C ILE A 319 -23.25 4.92 5.39
N SER A 320 -22.97 3.73 5.93
CA SER A 320 -23.57 2.50 5.45
C SER A 320 -25.09 2.52 5.60
N THR A 321 -25.58 3.03 6.73
CA THR A 321 -27.01 3.22 7.01
C THR A 321 -27.61 4.32 6.14
N ASP A 322 -27.06 5.54 6.21
CA ASP A 322 -27.60 6.73 5.54
C ASP A 322 -27.63 6.59 4.00
N LYS A 323 -26.67 5.87 3.43
CA LYS A 323 -26.49 5.70 1.97
C LYS A 323 -26.89 4.33 1.46
N SER A 324 -27.35 3.43 2.34
CA SER A 324 -27.67 2.06 1.95
C SER A 324 -26.50 1.37 1.22
N PHE A 325 -25.28 1.64 1.67
CA PHE A 325 -24.02 1.18 1.06
C PHE A 325 -23.30 0.25 2.04
N PRO A 326 -23.33 -1.07 1.86
CA PRO A 326 -22.75 -2.00 2.84
C PRO A 326 -21.24 -1.82 2.99
N ILE A 327 -20.77 -1.76 4.25
CA ILE A 327 -19.34 -1.66 4.58
C ILE A 327 -18.97 -2.75 5.59
N LEU A 328 -18.01 -3.60 5.23
CA LEU A 328 -17.42 -4.59 6.13
C LEU A 328 -16.16 -4.00 6.78
N THR A 329 -16.05 -4.08 8.10
CA THR A 329 -14.83 -3.71 8.82
C THR A 329 -14.06 -4.96 9.27
N LEU A 330 -12.81 -5.08 8.83
CA LEU A 330 -11.86 -6.12 9.21
C LEU A 330 -10.72 -5.48 10.01
N ILE A 331 -10.56 -5.93 11.25
CA ILE A 331 -9.46 -5.49 12.12
C ILE A 331 -8.45 -6.64 12.17
N VAL A 332 -7.19 -6.35 11.92
CA VAL A 332 -6.12 -7.35 11.83
C VAL A 332 -5.03 -7.15 12.87
N ASP A 333 -4.40 -8.24 13.27
CA ASP A 333 -3.26 -8.30 14.18
C ASP A 333 -2.40 -9.54 13.88
N GLU A 334 -1.39 -9.79 14.71
CA GLU A 334 -0.54 -10.97 14.59
C GLU A 334 -1.24 -12.32 14.85
N MET A 335 -2.37 -12.31 15.56
CA MET A 335 -3.13 -13.51 15.94
C MET A 335 -4.28 -13.81 14.95
N THR A 336 -4.50 -12.93 13.98
CA THR A 336 -5.60 -13.05 13.02
C THR A 336 -5.41 -14.28 12.14
N GLY A 337 -6.29 -15.27 12.33
CA GLY A 337 -6.38 -16.46 11.49
C GLY A 337 -6.95 -16.14 10.11
N GLU A 338 -6.41 -16.80 9.08
CA GLU A 338 -6.77 -16.54 7.68
C GLU A 338 -8.17 -17.07 7.34
N GLU A 339 -8.54 -18.25 7.84
CA GLU A 339 -9.81 -18.89 7.55
C GLU A 339 -10.99 -18.05 8.06
N GLY A 340 -10.93 -17.61 9.31
CA GLY A 340 -11.97 -16.76 9.90
C GLY A 340 -12.05 -15.37 9.26
N PHE A 341 -10.92 -14.84 8.79
CA PHE A 341 -10.87 -13.60 8.01
C PHE A 341 -11.60 -13.79 6.67
N MET A 342 -11.29 -14.87 5.94
CA MET A 342 -11.85 -15.14 4.62
C MET A 342 -13.34 -15.50 4.66
N THR A 343 -13.80 -16.29 5.62
CA THR A 343 -15.23 -16.60 5.76
C THR A 343 -16.09 -15.33 5.94
N ARG A 344 -15.56 -14.30 6.61
CA ARG A 344 -16.26 -13.01 6.74
C ARG A 344 -16.31 -12.24 5.43
N VAL A 345 -15.26 -12.33 4.62
CA VAL A 345 -15.22 -11.75 3.26
C VAL A 345 -16.24 -12.46 2.37
N GLU A 346 -16.25 -13.78 2.37
CA GLU A 346 -17.21 -14.61 1.60
C GLU A 346 -18.66 -14.32 1.99
N ALA A 347 -18.97 -14.31 3.29
CA ALA A 347 -20.31 -13.98 3.76
C ALA A 347 -20.75 -12.56 3.34
N PHE A 348 -19.80 -11.62 3.30
CA PHE A 348 -20.08 -10.25 2.84
C PHE A 348 -20.33 -10.19 1.34
N THR A 349 -19.54 -10.90 0.53
CA THR A 349 -19.74 -10.97 -0.93
C THR A 349 -21.09 -11.63 -1.25
N ASP A 350 -21.44 -12.73 -0.60
CA ASP A 350 -22.73 -13.41 -0.76
C ASP A 350 -23.91 -12.49 -0.42
N MET A 351 -23.78 -11.71 0.66
CA MET A 351 -24.78 -10.72 1.04
C MET A 351 -24.95 -9.64 -0.05
N LEU A 352 -23.85 -9.16 -0.63
CA LEU A 352 -23.89 -8.18 -1.72
C LEU A 352 -24.57 -8.74 -2.98
N GLU A 353 -24.26 -9.98 -3.35
CA GLU A 353 -24.90 -10.63 -4.50
C GLU A 353 -26.42 -10.75 -4.32
N ARG A 354 -26.86 -11.26 -3.16
CA ARG A 354 -28.29 -11.38 -2.83
C ARG A 354 -29.00 -10.04 -2.80
N ARG A 355 -28.33 -8.98 -2.31
CA ARG A 355 -28.87 -7.62 -2.31
C ARG A 355 -29.12 -7.15 -3.74
N ARG A 356 -28.19 -7.41 -4.65
CA ARG A 356 -28.31 -7.06 -6.07
C ARG A 356 -29.46 -7.80 -6.75
N GLU A 357 -29.62 -9.10 -6.49
CA GLU A 357 -30.73 -9.90 -7.03
C GLU A 357 -32.09 -9.38 -6.57
N ARG A 358 -32.22 -8.99 -5.29
CA ARG A 358 -33.47 -8.44 -4.75
C ARG A 358 -33.82 -7.04 -5.27
N CYS A 359 -32.84 -6.29 -5.76
CA CYS A 359 -33.07 -4.97 -6.38
C CYS A 359 -33.42 -5.04 -7.88
N ILE A 360 -33.42 -6.23 -8.51
CA ILE A 360 -33.78 -6.44 -9.93
C ILE A 360 -35.31 -6.68 -10.12
N ILE A 361 -36.13 -6.43 -9.08
CA ILE A 361 -37.59 -6.61 -9.13
C ILE A 361 -38.29 -5.42 -9.79
#